data_AF-A0A0D8X9Q7-F1
#
_entry.id   AF-A0A0D8X9Q7-F1
#
_cell.length_a   1.000
_cell.length_b   1.000
_cell.length_c   1.000
_cell.angle_alpha   90.00
_cell.angle_beta   90.00
_cell.angle_gamma   90.00
#
_symmetry.space_group_name_H-M   'P 1'
#
loop_
_entity.id
_entity.type
_entity.pdbx_description
1 polymer ?
#
loop_
_entity_poly.entity_id
_entity_poly.type
_entity_poly.pdbx_seq_one_letter_code
_entity_poly.pdbx_strand_id
1 'polypeptide(L)'
;MVPEELVRCATLWHEQWHDALDKASGQYFQEKNTTAVMETLEPVHKMIERGPTTLKEQSFNQVFKKITAQLRQLTSLDLNYISPILMKAKDLELAVPETYDPSQPVVGIASIGSHLQVISSKQRPRKMTIRGSNGREYAFILKGHEDPRQDERVMQRFGLINTLLVNNAETCRRNLTIQGYSIVALSHNSGLIGWVPDCDTLHSLIRDYRDRKKVSLSLEHKVMQSLAQDIEQVTLMQKVCVK
;
A
#
# COMPACT_ATOMS: atom_id res chain seq x y z
N MET A 1 44.33 -11.01 0.15
CA MET A 1 44.02 -12.42 0.45
C MET A 1 43.88 -12.70 1.94
N VAL A 2 44.94 -12.84 2.76
CA VAL A 2 44.79 -13.17 4.19
C VAL A 2 44.03 -12.11 5.01
N PRO A 3 44.31 -10.80 4.88
CA PRO A 3 43.58 -9.78 5.63
C PRO A 3 42.07 -9.73 5.27
N GLU A 4 41.71 -9.99 4.01
CA GLU A 4 40.32 -9.97 3.56
C GLU A 4 39.51 -11.15 4.12
N GLU A 5 40.13 -12.33 4.20
CA GLU A 5 39.51 -13.51 4.81
C GLU A 5 39.39 -13.36 6.33
N LEU A 6 40.35 -12.72 6.99
CA LEU A 6 40.25 -12.39 8.42
C LEU A 6 39.11 -11.41 8.71
N VAL A 7 38.94 -10.37 7.88
CA VAL A 7 37.79 -9.45 7.98
C VAL A 7 36.47 -10.19 7.77
N ARG A 8 36.42 -11.14 6.83
CA ARG A 8 35.22 -11.96 6.59
C ARG A 8 34.85 -12.83 7.79
N CYS A 9 35.84 -13.40 8.49
CA CYS A 9 35.61 -14.18 9.71
C CYS A 9 35.23 -13.30 10.91
N ALA A 10 35.67 -12.04 10.94
CA ALA A 10 35.40 -11.12 12.03
C ALA A 10 33.94 -10.63 12.07
N THR A 11 33.24 -10.63 10.92
CA THR A 11 31.84 -10.20 10.86
C THR A 11 31.10 -10.91 9.73
N LEU A 12 30.17 -11.79 10.09
CA LEU A 12 29.40 -12.60 9.16
C LEU A 12 28.25 -11.79 8.54
N TRP A 13 27.76 -12.24 7.38
CA TRP A 13 26.69 -11.53 6.66
C TRP A 13 25.42 -11.28 7.48
N HIS A 14 25.02 -12.22 8.34
CA HIS A 14 23.81 -12.08 9.16
C HIS A 14 23.98 -11.07 10.30
N GLU A 15 25.20 -10.94 10.85
CA GLU A 15 25.55 -9.94 11.87
C GLU A 15 25.53 -8.55 11.23
N GLN A 16 26.16 -8.39 10.06
CA GLN A 16 26.11 -7.14 9.29
C GLN A 16 24.67 -6.76 8.91
N TRP A 17 23.83 -7.72 8.52
CA TRP A 17 22.41 -7.48 8.20
C TRP A 17 21.61 -7.04 9.42
N HIS A 18 21.82 -7.71 10.55
CA HIS A 18 21.14 -7.40 11.80
C HIS A 18 21.50 -5.99 12.30
N ASP A 19 22.80 -5.66 12.34
CA ASP A 19 23.28 -4.36 12.81
C ASP A 19 22.82 -3.21 11.88
N ALA A 20 22.81 -3.44 10.56
CA ALA A 20 22.32 -2.46 9.61
C ALA A 20 20.80 -2.25 9.74
N LEU A 21 20.02 -3.31 9.96
CA LEU A 21 18.59 -3.20 10.23
C LEU A 21 18.30 -2.43 11.51
N ASP A 22 19.04 -2.67 12.59
CA ASP A 22 18.80 -2.01 13.87
C ASP A 22 19.09 -0.51 13.79
N LYS A 23 20.23 -0.15 13.16
CA LYS A 23 20.57 1.25 12.86
C LYS A 23 19.53 1.92 11.95
N ALA A 24 19.13 1.24 10.88
CA ALA A 24 18.11 1.73 9.96
C ALA A 24 16.74 1.90 10.67
N SER A 25 16.38 0.98 11.56
CA SER A 25 15.17 1.08 12.38
C SER A 25 15.19 2.34 13.25
N GLY A 26 16.30 2.61 13.95
CA GLY A 26 16.49 3.84 14.72
C GLY A 26 16.31 5.10 13.88
N GLN A 27 17.03 5.19 12.75
CA GLN A 27 16.95 6.33 11.83
C GLN A 27 15.55 6.53 11.23
N TYR A 28 14.83 5.44 10.93
CA TYR A 28 13.49 5.51 10.37
C TYR A 28 12.44 5.94 11.40
N PHE A 29 12.43 5.31 12.58
CA PHE A 29 11.38 5.53 13.58
C PHE A 29 11.63 6.76 14.47
N GLN A 30 12.89 7.08 14.77
CA GLN A 30 13.23 8.21 15.65
C GLN A 30 13.48 9.49 14.84
N GLU A 31 14.31 9.40 13.81
CA GLU A 31 14.79 10.58 13.07
C GLU A 31 13.96 10.89 11.81
N LYS A 32 13.10 9.95 11.38
CA LYS A 32 12.34 10.02 10.11
C LYS A 32 13.22 10.28 8.88
N ASN A 33 14.49 9.90 8.94
CA ASN A 33 15.46 10.17 7.89
C ASN A 33 15.53 8.99 6.91
N THR A 34 14.72 9.03 5.85
CA THR A 34 14.67 7.96 4.85
C THR A 34 15.93 7.85 4.00
N THR A 35 16.67 8.95 3.83
CA THR A 35 17.92 8.94 3.06
C THR A 35 19.01 8.19 3.81
N ALA A 36 19.19 8.48 5.10
CA ALA A 36 20.16 7.77 5.95
C ALA A 36 19.85 6.27 6.07
N VAL A 37 18.57 5.90 6.10
CA VAL A 37 18.14 4.50 6.09
C VAL A 37 18.61 3.78 4.81
N MET A 38 18.45 4.42 3.65
CA MET A 38 18.90 3.86 2.38
C MET A 38 20.43 3.76 2.35
N GLU A 39 21.14 4.81 2.77
CA GLU A 39 22.61 4.79 2.87
C GLU A 39 23.13 3.67 3.79
N THR A 40 22.38 3.35 4.85
CA THR A 40 22.74 2.30 5.81
C THR A 40 22.47 0.89 5.25
N LEU A 41 21.35 0.68 4.56
CA LEU A 41 20.95 -0.64 4.06
C LEU A 41 21.53 -1.00 2.69
N GLU A 42 21.83 -0.02 1.86
CA GLU A 42 22.29 -0.23 0.48
C GLU A 42 23.61 -1.03 0.37
N PRO A 43 24.64 -0.79 1.21
CA PRO A 43 25.87 -1.60 1.18
C PRO A 43 25.60 -3.09 1.45
N VAL A 44 24.70 -3.39 2.39
CA VAL A 44 24.37 -4.76 2.77
C VAL A 44 23.50 -5.44 1.72
N HIS A 45 22.62 -4.69 1.06
CA HIS A 45 21.88 -5.18 -0.11
C HIS A 45 22.83 -5.53 -1.27
N LYS A 46 23.77 -4.63 -1.61
CA LYS A 46 24.78 -4.88 -2.64
C LYS A 46 25.66 -6.09 -2.32
N MET A 47 25.98 -6.31 -1.05
CA MET A 47 26.70 -7.51 -0.60
C MET A 47 25.93 -8.79 -0.94
N ILE A 48 24.61 -8.85 -0.69
CA ILE A 48 23.78 -10.02 -1.03
C ILE A 48 23.67 -10.20 -2.55
N GLU A 49 23.56 -9.10 -3.31
CA GLU A 49 23.46 -9.12 -4.77
C GLU A 49 24.73 -9.66 -5.46
N ARG A 50 25.91 -9.37 -4.90
CA ARG A 50 27.19 -9.92 -5.38
C ARG A 50 27.23 -11.46 -5.35
N GLY A 51 26.38 -12.07 -4.52
CA GLY A 51 26.26 -13.53 -4.41
C GLY A 51 27.23 -14.14 -3.39
N PRO A 52 26.90 -15.34 -2.89
CA PRO A 52 27.69 -15.99 -1.83
C PRO A 52 28.99 -16.56 -2.39
N THR A 53 30.08 -16.38 -1.65
CA THR A 53 31.41 -16.92 -1.92
C THR A 53 31.78 -18.06 -0.97
N THR A 54 31.16 -18.13 0.20
CA THR A 54 31.38 -19.19 1.20
C THR A 54 30.11 -19.99 1.50
N LEU A 55 30.27 -21.19 2.10
CA LEU A 55 29.14 -22.03 2.51
C LEU A 55 28.21 -21.35 3.53
N LYS A 56 28.75 -20.52 4.43
CA LYS A 56 27.95 -19.76 5.39
C LYS A 56 27.14 -18.65 4.71
N GLU A 57 27.75 -17.93 3.78
CA GLU A 57 27.04 -16.92 2.97
C GLU A 57 25.95 -17.57 2.11
N GLN A 58 26.23 -18.74 1.54
CA GLN A 58 25.26 -19.50 0.74
C GLN A 58 24.04 -19.89 1.58
N SER A 59 24.26 -20.35 2.82
CA SER A 59 23.19 -20.70 3.76
C SER A 59 22.31 -19.49 4.08
N PHE A 60 22.92 -18.33 4.37
CA PHE A 60 22.18 -17.10 4.63
C PHE A 60 21.40 -16.62 3.39
N ASN A 61 22.03 -16.62 2.22
CA ASN A 61 21.42 -16.18 0.96
C ASN A 61 20.21 -17.06 0.59
N GLN A 62 20.29 -18.38 0.84
CA GLN A 62 19.16 -19.29 0.65
C GLN A 62 17.97 -18.94 1.55
N VAL A 63 18.21 -18.71 2.85
CA VAL A 63 17.16 -18.30 3.79
C VAL A 63 16.56 -16.94 3.40
N PHE A 64 17.40 -15.96 3.10
CA PHE A 64 16.98 -14.63 2.68
C PHE A 64 16.11 -14.68 1.42
N LYS A 65 16.52 -15.44 0.40
CA LYS A 65 15.74 -15.65 -0.83
C LYS A 65 14.42 -16.35 -0.56
N LYS A 66 14.41 -17.37 0.30
CA LYS A 66 13.19 -18.11 0.67
C LYS A 66 12.19 -17.18 1.35
N ILE A 67 12.63 -16.39 2.33
CA ILE A 67 11.78 -15.40 3.02
C ILE A 67 11.27 -14.35 2.04
N THR A 68 12.15 -13.78 1.21
CA THR A 68 11.76 -12.72 0.24
C THR A 68 10.78 -13.24 -0.82
N ALA A 69 10.94 -14.48 -1.28
CA ALA A 69 10.01 -15.12 -2.19
C ALA A 69 8.65 -15.36 -1.53
N GLN A 70 8.63 -15.88 -0.30
CA GLN A 70 7.42 -16.09 0.47
C GLN A 70 6.67 -14.77 0.72
N LEU A 71 7.37 -13.70 1.12
CA LEU A 71 6.77 -12.39 1.37
C LEU A 71 6.06 -11.81 0.14
N ARG A 72 6.59 -12.04 -1.07
CA ARG A 72 5.97 -11.64 -2.34
C ARG A 72 4.71 -12.43 -2.67
N GLN A 73 4.64 -13.69 -2.25
CA GLN A 73 3.50 -14.58 -2.50
C GLN A 73 2.37 -14.44 -1.47
N LEU A 74 2.58 -13.69 -0.37
CA LEU A 74 1.53 -13.42 0.61
C LEU A 74 0.44 -12.54 0.00
N THR A 75 -0.63 -13.18 -0.45
CA THR A 75 -1.87 -12.56 -0.98
C THR A 75 -2.96 -12.45 0.09
N SER A 76 -2.89 -13.25 1.14
CA SER A 76 -3.83 -13.26 2.26
C SER A 76 -3.10 -13.49 3.56
N LEU A 77 -3.65 -12.92 4.63
CA LEU A 77 -3.08 -12.91 5.97
C LEU A 77 -4.18 -13.36 6.94
N ASP A 78 -3.96 -14.46 7.65
CA ASP A 78 -4.90 -14.95 8.66
C ASP A 78 -4.71 -14.17 9.97
N LEU A 79 -5.79 -13.53 10.40
CA LEU A 79 -5.83 -12.66 11.56
C LEU A 79 -5.52 -13.40 12.86
N ASN A 80 -5.79 -14.71 12.94
CA ASN A 80 -5.43 -15.51 14.13
C ASN A 80 -3.94 -15.50 14.42
N TYR A 81 -3.11 -15.53 13.37
CA TYR A 81 -1.66 -15.53 13.50
C TYR A 81 -1.08 -14.13 13.69
N ILE A 82 -1.82 -13.07 13.35
CA ILE A 82 -1.34 -11.68 13.42
C ILE A 82 -1.83 -10.97 14.67
N SER A 83 -3.12 -11.10 14.99
CA SER A 83 -3.76 -10.46 16.13
C SER A 83 -4.88 -11.33 16.69
N PRO A 84 -4.55 -12.27 17.59
CA PRO A 84 -5.55 -13.13 18.23
C PRO A 84 -6.53 -12.34 19.11
N ILE A 85 -6.15 -11.14 19.57
CA ILE A 85 -7.02 -10.25 20.34
C ILE A 85 -8.15 -9.72 19.45
N LEU A 86 -7.82 -9.22 18.25
CA LEU A 86 -8.83 -8.73 17.32
C LEU A 86 -9.74 -9.85 16.80
N MET A 87 -9.21 -11.07 16.66
CA MET A 87 -10.02 -12.23 16.25
C MET A 87 -10.99 -12.68 17.35
N LYS A 88 -10.63 -12.52 18.63
CA LYS A 88 -11.50 -12.84 19.77
C LYS A 88 -12.47 -11.71 20.11
N ALA A 89 -12.21 -10.48 19.67
CA ALA A 89 -13.07 -9.35 19.92
C ALA A 89 -14.41 -9.53 19.18
N LYS A 90 -15.49 -9.61 19.96
CA LYS A 90 -16.86 -9.75 19.48
C LYS A 90 -17.76 -8.77 20.18
N ASP A 91 -18.82 -8.36 19.48
CA ASP A 91 -19.91 -7.53 20.01
C ASP A 91 -19.40 -6.28 20.75
N LEU A 92 -18.49 -5.56 20.10
CA LEU A 92 -17.93 -4.31 20.60
C LEU A 92 -18.99 -3.20 20.51
N GLU A 93 -19.08 -2.38 21.55
CA GLU A 93 -19.91 -1.16 21.56
C GLU A 93 -19.40 -0.08 20.59
N LEU A 94 -18.15 -0.23 20.11
CA LEU A 94 -17.55 0.68 19.13
C LEU A 94 -18.29 0.59 17.80
N ALA A 95 -18.73 1.73 17.29
CA ALA A 95 -19.37 1.83 15.98
C ALA A 95 -18.46 1.37 14.85
N VAL A 96 -19.02 0.70 13.85
CA VAL A 96 -18.32 0.47 12.59
C VAL A 96 -18.04 1.83 11.94
N PRO A 97 -16.79 2.11 11.49
CA PRO A 97 -16.50 3.34 10.75
C PRO A 97 -17.50 3.59 9.61
N GLU A 98 -17.79 4.86 9.31
CA GLU A 98 -18.81 5.28 8.31
C GLU A 98 -20.27 5.15 8.75
N THR A 99 -20.60 4.35 9.76
CA THR A 99 -22.01 4.06 10.10
C THR A 99 -22.62 4.95 11.17
N TYR A 100 -21.83 5.81 11.81
CA TYR A 100 -22.31 6.65 12.91
C TYR A 100 -23.13 7.84 12.38
N ASP A 101 -24.41 7.86 12.74
CA ASP A 101 -25.34 8.97 12.52
C ASP A 101 -26.06 9.26 13.84
N PRO A 102 -26.02 10.50 14.37
CA PRO A 102 -26.72 10.86 15.61
C PRO A 102 -28.24 10.58 15.60
N SER A 103 -28.85 10.49 14.43
CA SER A 103 -30.28 10.22 14.25
C SER A 103 -30.64 8.74 14.19
N GLN A 104 -29.66 7.84 14.10
CA GLN A 104 -29.83 6.41 13.92
C GLN A 104 -29.21 5.61 15.08
N PRO A 105 -29.67 4.38 15.34
CA PRO A 105 -29.01 3.51 16.30
C PRO A 105 -27.59 3.17 15.85
N VAL A 106 -26.66 3.16 16.82
CA VAL A 106 -25.24 2.88 16.56
C VAL A 106 -25.06 1.44 16.10
N VAL A 107 -24.46 1.26 14.92
CA VAL A 107 -24.07 -0.07 14.43
C VAL A 107 -22.70 -0.44 15.03
N GLY A 108 -22.71 -1.15 16.16
CA GLY A 108 -21.50 -1.68 16.79
C GLY A 108 -20.78 -2.74 15.95
N ILE A 109 -19.49 -2.98 16.21
CA ILE A 109 -18.68 -4.02 15.55
C ILE A 109 -18.99 -5.38 16.17
N ALA A 110 -19.68 -6.25 15.43
CA ALA A 110 -20.00 -7.61 15.87
C ALA A 110 -18.77 -8.54 15.81
N SER A 111 -18.00 -8.48 14.73
CA SER A 111 -16.78 -9.28 14.57
C SER A 111 -15.91 -8.77 13.42
N ILE A 112 -14.61 -9.03 13.48
CA ILE A 112 -13.67 -8.76 12.38
C ILE A 112 -13.46 -10.05 11.56
N GLY A 113 -13.35 -9.91 10.24
CA GLY A 113 -13.08 -11.03 9.33
C GLY A 113 -11.75 -11.72 9.64
N SER A 114 -11.73 -13.05 9.51
CA SER A 114 -10.57 -13.89 9.84
C SER A 114 -9.40 -13.74 8.86
N HIS A 115 -9.64 -13.21 7.66
CA HIS A 115 -8.62 -13.08 6.62
C HIS A 115 -8.54 -11.64 6.14
N LEU A 116 -7.31 -11.14 6.02
CA LEU A 116 -6.98 -9.85 5.44
C LEU A 116 -6.37 -10.06 4.06
N GLN A 117 -7.05 -9.59 3.01
CA GLN A 117 -6.54 -9.71 1.64
C GLN A 117 -5.48 -8.63 1.40
N VAL A 118 -4.29 -9.03 0.96
CA VAL A 118 -3.20 -8.10 0.64
C VAL A 118 -3.34 -7.65 -0.81
N ILE A 119 -3.49 -6.35 -1.01
CA ILE A 119 -3.54 -5.77 -2.37
C ILE A 119 -2.12 -5.70 -2.93
N SER A 120 -1.91 -6.23 -4.13
CA SER A 120 -0.61 -6.24 -4.81
C SER A 120 -0.26 -4.86 -5.38
N SER A 121 0.21 -3.96 -4.52
CA SER A 121 0.71 -2.62 -4.87
C SER A 121 2.04 -2.32 -4.15
N LYS A 122 2.66 -1.17 -4.42
CA LYS A 122 3.91 -0.76 -3.74
C LYS A 122 3.78 -0.75 -2.22
N GLN A 123 2.67 -0.23 -1.70
CA GLN A 123 2.42 -0.11 -0.25
C GLN A 123 1.74 -1.34 0.36
N ARG A 124 1.29 -2.28 -0.48
CA ARG A 124 0.61 -3.54 -0.07
C ARG A 124 -0.46 -3.36 1.01
N PRO A 125 -1.45 -2.45 0.84
CA PRO A 125 -2.48 -2.24 1.85
C PRO A 125 -3.35 -3.50 2.00
N ARG A 126 -3.99 -3.63 3.17
CA ARG A 126 -4.75 -4.83 3.54
C ARG A 126 -6.24 -4.53 3.47
N LYS A 127 -6.98 -5.24 2.64
CA LYS A 127 -8.44 -5.22 2.65
C LYS A 127 -8.93 -6.07 3.82
N MET A 128 -9.62 -5.44 4.76
CA MET A 128 -10.24 -6.06 5.92
C MET A 128 -11.76 -5.96 5.81
N THR A 129 -12.46 -6.93 6.38
CA THR A 129 -13.92 -6.92 6.47
C THR A 129 -14.33 -6.86 7.93
N ILE A 130 -15.30 -6.02 8.25
CA ILE A 130 -15.88 -5.86 9.57
C ILE A 130 -17.37 -6.16 9.47
N ARG A 131 -17.87 -7.06 10.31
CA ARG A 131 -19.29 -7.35 10.42
C ARG A 131 -19.91 -6.44 11.47
N GLY A 132 -20.94 -5.69 11.08
CA GLY A 132 -21.72 -4.87 11.99
C GLY A 132 -22.75 -5.69 12.77
N SER A 133 -23.20 -5.15 13.90
CA SER A 133 -24.31 -5.66 14.73
C SER A 133 -25.64 -5.73 13.96
N ASN A 134 -25.79 -4.95 12.89
CA ASN A 134 -26.91 -5.03 11.95
C ASN A 134 -26.83 -6.22 10.97
N GLY A 135 -25.79 -7.07 11.09
CA GLY A 135 -25.56 -8.23 10.26
C GLY A 135 -24.91 -7.95 8.90
N ARG A 136 -24.67 -6.68 8.53
CA ARG A 136 -24.01 -6.31 7.27
C ARG A 136 -22.49 -6.36 7.39
N GLU A 137 -21.84 -6.61 6.26
CA GLU A 137 -20.38 -6.58 6.14
C GLU A 137 -19.91 -5.27 5.52
N TYR A 138 -18.88 -4.70 6.13
CA TYR A 138 -18.25 -3.44 5.73
C TYR A 138 -16.80 -3.72 5.42
N ALA A 139 -16.37 -3.42 4.20
CA ALA A 139 -14.99 -3.59 3.79
C ALA A 139 -14.21 -2.28 3.97
N PHE A 140 -12.96 -2.40 4.40
CA PHE A 140 -12.04 -1.29 4.58
C PHE A 140 -10.66 -1.64 4.04
N ILE A 141 -9.93 -0.63 3.60
CA ILE A 141 -8.52 -0.69 3.26
C ILE A 141 -7.74 -0.17 4.47
N LEU A 142 -6.98 -1.07 5.10
CA LEU A 142 -5.99 -0.72 6.10
C LEU A 142 -4.69 -0.33 5.40
N LYS A 143 -4.42 0.98 5.42
CA LYS A 143 -3.16 1.57 4.96
C LYS A 143 -2.18 1.67 6.13
N GLY A 144 -0.93 1.29 5.87
CA GLY A 144 0.18 1.50 6.79
C GLY A 144 1.28 2.30 6.08
N HIS A 145 2.13 2.95 6.87
CA HIS A 145 3.20 3.83 6.43
C HIS A 145 2.76 5.08 5.64
N GLU A 146 1.52 5.54 5.86
CA GLU A 146 0.94 6.70 5.20
C GLU A 146 0.05 7.47 6.19
N ASP A 147 0.14 8.79 6.23
CA ASP A 147 -0.73 9.63 7.07
C ASP A 147 -2.05 9.92 6.32
N PRO A 148 -3.19 9.36 6.75
CA PRO A 148 -4.46 9.52 6.06
C PRO A 148 -5.16 10.86 6.36
N ARG A 149 -4.62 11.70 7.27
CA ARG A 149 -5.29 12.93 7.72
C ARG A 149 -5.50 13.93 6.61
N GLN A 150 -4.57 13.99 5.64
CA GLN A 150 -4.74 14.87 4.49
C GLN A 150 -5.97 14.48 3.68
N ASP A 151 -6.11 13.18 3.37
CA ASP A 151 -7.25 12.66 2.63
C ASP A 151 -8.55 12.83 3.42
N GLU A 152 -8.52 12.64 4.74
CA GLU A 152 -9.67 12.86 5.62
C GLU A 152 -10.21 14.29 5.50
N ARG A 153 -9.33 15.31 5.50
CA ARG A 153 -9.73 16.72 5.32
C ARG A 153 -10.27 17.00 3.93
N VAL A 154 -9.74 16.34 2.90
CA VAL A 154 -10.28 16.43 1.53
C VAL A 154 -11.68 15.86 1.47
N MET A 155 -11.95 14.70 2.10
CA MET A 155 -13.29 14.12 2.17
C MET A 155 -14.28 15.01 2.92
N GLN A 156 -13.86 15.65 4.02
CA GLN A 156 -14.69 16.65 4.72
C GLN A 156 -15.04 17.83 3.80
N ARG A 157 -14.09 18.30 2.99
CA ARG A 157 -14.31 19.35 2.00
C ARG A 157 -15.30 18.93 0.92
N PHE A 158 -15.21 17.69 0.43
CA PHE A 158 -16.20 17.14 -0.51
C PHE A 158 -17.58 17.07 0.11
N GLY A 159 -17.70 16.74 1.39
CA GLY A 159 -18.96 16.84 2.14
C GLY A 159 -19.57 18.24 2.08
N LEU A 160 -18.78 19.27 2.36
CA LEU A 160 -19.24 20.67 2.25
C LEU A 160 -19.66 21.03 0.82
N ILE A 161 -18.88 20.62 -0.19
CA ILE A 161 -19.20 20.88 -1.60
C ILE A 161 -20.53 20.21 -1.97
N ASN A 162 -20.76 18.97 -1.55
CA ASN A 162 -22.02 18.28 -1.79
C ASN A 162 -23.22 19.02 -1.17
N THR A 163 -23.06 19.56 0.04
CA THR A 163 -24.10 20.40 0.67
C THR A 163 -24.40 21.65 -0.17
N LEU A 164 -23.38 22.31 -0.73
CA LEU A 164 -23.56 23.46 -1.61
C LEU A 164 -24.23 23.09 -2.95
N LEU A 165 -23.86 21.95 -3.52
CA LEU A 165 -24.45 21.45 -4.78
C LEU A 165 -25.92 21.06 -4.62
N VAL A 166 -26.32 20.54 -3.46
CA VAL A 166 -27.72 20.21 -3.17
C VAL A 166 -28.56 21.48 -2.92
N ASN A 167 -27.97 22.52 -2.32
CA ASN A 167 -28.68 23.75 -2.01
C ASN A 167 -28.99 24.61 -3.27
N ASN A 168 -28.22 24.47 -4.35
CA ASN A 168 -28.50 25.17 -5.60
C ASN A 168 -29.46 24.36 -6.50
N ALA A 169 -30.55 25.00 -6.94
CA ALA A 169 -31.63 24.34 -7.69
C ALA A 169 -31.17 23.74 -9.03
N GLU A 170 -30.25 24.38 -9.76
CA GLU A 170 -29.77 23.86 -11.04
C GLU A 170 -28.88 22.64 -10.89
N THR A 171 -27.99 22.65 -9.91
CA THR A 171 -27.05 21.55 -9.65
C THR A 171 -27.76 20.37 -8.98
N CYS A 172 -28.72 20.65 -8.09
CA CYS A 172 -29.59 19.64 -7.48
C CYS A 172 -30.44 18.93 -8.54
N ARG A 173 -31.06 19.67 -9.47
CA ARG A 173 -31.82 19.08 -10.59
C ARG A 173 -30.97 18.15 -11.48
N ARG A 174 -29.66 18.38 -11.55
CA ARG A 174 -28.70 17.57 -12.32
C ARG A 174 -28.07 16.44 -11.49
N ASN A 175 -28.43 16.30 -10.22
CA ASN A 175 -27.87 15.32 -9.28
C ASN A 175 -26.33 15.35 -9.24
N LEU A 176 -25.73 16.55 -9.21
CA LEU A 176 -24.29 16.69 -9.11
C LEU A 176 -23.84 16.40 -7.68
N THR A 177 -23.12 15.30 -7.49
CA THR A 177 -22.55 14.91 -6.20
C THR A 177 -21.19 14.27 -6.39
N ILE A 178 -20.25 14.61 -5.52
CA ILE A 178 -18.95 13.94 -5.43
C ILE A 178 -19.11 12.73 -4.52
N GLN A 179 -18.77 11.54 -5.03
CA GLN A 179 -18.77 10.33 -4.23
C GLN A 179 -17.62 10.36 -3.22
N GLY A 180 -17.96 10.55 -1.94
CA GLY A 180 -17.03 10.44 -0.82
C GLY A 180 -16.95 9.01 -0.29
N TYR A 181 -15.91 8.75 0.50
CA TYR A 181 -15.74 7.51 1.26
C TYR A 181 -15.19 7.84 2.65
N SER A 182 -15.42 6.96 3.62
CA SER A 182 -14.96 7.19 4.98
C SER A 182 -13.44 7.04 5.11
N ILE A 183 -12.83 7.87 5.94
CA ILE A 183 -11.41 7.77 6.29
C ILE A 183 -11.31 7.93 7.80
N VAL A 184 -10.63 7.00 8.46
CA VAL A 184 -10.34 7.05 9.90
C VAL A 184 -8.84 7.00 10.10
N ALA A 185 -8.28 8.10 10.60
CA ALA A 185 -6.88 8.17 10.99
C ALA A 185 -6.66 7.41 12.31
N LEU A 186 -5.93 6.30 12.26
CA LEU A 186 -5.60 5.50 13.45
C LEU A 186 -4.33 6.02 14.14
N SER A 187 -3.35 6.47 13.36
CA SER A 187 -2.10 7.04 13.84
C SER A 187 -1.56 8.08 12.85
N HIS A 188 -0.34 8.58 13.08
CA HIS A 188 0.36 9.45 12.12
C HIS A 188 0.93 8.71 10.90
N ASN A 189 0.77 7.38 10.84
CA ASN A 189 1.32 6.53 9.78
C ASN A 189 0.38 5.37 9.39
N SER A 190 -0.86 5.36 9.86
CA SER A 190 -1.82 4.31 9.53
C SER A 190 -3.26 4.82 9.60
N GLY A 191 -4.11 4.20 8.79
CA GLY A 191 -5.51 4.57 8.68
C GLY A 191 -6.36 3.49 8.04
N LEU A 192 -7.66 3.63 8.26
CA LEU A 192 -8.69 2.87 7.57
C LEU A 192 -9.34 3.77 6.52
N ILE A 193 -9.58 3.21 5.34
CA ILE A 193 -10.31 3.85 4.25
C ILE A 193 -11.47 2.94 3.88
N GLY A 194 -12.68 3.50 3.78
CA GLY A 194 -13.88 2.78 3.34
C GLY A 194 -13.68 2.17 1.96
N TRP A 195 -14.01 0.89 1.81
CA TRP A 195 -14.00 0.24 0.50
C TRP A 195 -15.22 0.69 -0.30
N VAL A 196 -14.98 1.25 -1.48
CA VAL A 196 -16.07 1.61 -2.39
C VAL A 196 -16.42 0.37 -3.23
N PRO A 197 -17.65 -0.18 -3.10
CA PRO A 197 -18.08 -1.32 -3.90
C PRO A 197 -18.27 -0.94 -5.37
N ASP A 198 -18.28 -1.95 -6.24
CA ASP A 198 -18.62 -1.82 -7.67
C ASP A 198 -17.80 -0.76 -8.44
N CYS A 199 -16.55 -0.56 -8.01
CA CYS A 199 -15.63 0.40 -8.60
C CYS A 199 -14.36 -0.28 -9.10
N ASP A 200 -13.97 0.08 -10.32
CA ASP A 200 -12.69 -0.31 -10.93
C ASP A 200 -11.84 0.92 -11.24
N THR A 201 -10.52 0.75 -11.19
CA THR A 201 -9.61 1.79 -11.68
C THR A 201 -9.67 1.85 -13.20
N LEU A 202 -9.55 3.07 -13.76
CA LEU A 202 -9.48 3.27 -15.21
C LEU A 202 -8.40 2.39 -15.87
N HIS A 203 -7.26 2.23 -15.19
CA HIS A 203 -6.19 1.34 -15.65
C HIS A 203 -6.65 -0.11 -15.79
N SER A 204 -7.40 -0.64 -14.82
CA SER A 204 -7.89 -2.03 -14.88
C SER A 204 -8.90 -2.21 -16.01
N LEU A 205 -9.83 -1.26 -16.16
CA LEU A 205 -10.80 -1.27 -17.28
C LEU A 205 -10.10 -1.27 -18.65
N ILE A 206 -9.09 -0.41 -18.83
CA ILE A 206 -8.32 -0.32 -20.07
C ILE A 206 -7.54 -1.62 -20.32
N ARG A 207 -6.86 -2.14 -19.30
CA ARG A 207 -6.11 -3.40 -19.39
C ARG A 207 -7.01 -4.55 -19.82
N ASP A 208 -8.12 -4.75 -19.13
CA ASP A 208 -9.01 -5.86 -19.40
C ASP A 208 -9.69 -5.73 -20.78
N TYR A 209 -9.99 -4.51 -21.22
CA TYR A 209 -10.46 -4.25 -22.59
C TYR A 209 -9.41 -4.60 -23.64
N ARG A 210 -8.17 -4.14 -23.45
CA ARG A 210 -7.06 -4.36 -24.39
C ARG A 210 -6.67 -5.83 -24.47
N ASP A 211 -6.61 -6.52 -23.34
CA ASP A 211 -6.32 -7.95 -23.29
C ASP A 211 -7.35 -8.78 -24.06
N ARG A 212 -8.64 -8.41 -23.95
CA ARG A 212 -9.73 -9.01 -24.75
C ARG A 212 -9.58 -8.75 -26.24
N LYS A 213 -9.13 -7.54 -26.62
CA LYS A 213 -8.89 -7.15 -28.02
C LYS A 213 -7.50 -7.54 -28.53
N LYS A 214 -6.68 -8.22 -27.72
CA LYS A 214 -5.29 -8.58 -28.03
C LYS A 214 -4.41 -7.39 -28.42
N VAL A 215 -4.69 -6.22 -27.83
CA VAL A 215 -3.90 -5.00 -27.98
C VAL A 215 -2.91 -4.92 -26.84
N SER A 216 -1.65 -4.58 -27.15
CA SER A 216 -0.62 -4.36 -26.11
C SER A 216 -0.99 -3.19 -25.20
N LEU A 217 -0.91 -3.37 -23.88
CA LEU A 217 -1.19 -2.29 -22.92
C LEU A 217 -0.27 -1.07 -23.11
N SER A 218 1.00 -1.32 -23.44
CA SER A 218 2.00 -0.28 -23.69
C SER A 218 2.16 0.11 -25.16
N LEU A 219 1.14 -0.09 -26.00
CA LEU A 219 1.22 0.18 -27.43
C LEU A 219 1.67 1.62 -27.73
N GLU A 220 1.04 2.62 -27.10
CA GLU A 220 1.37 4.03 -27.29
C GLU A 220 2.82 4.30 -26.93
N HIS A 221 3.27 3.76 -25.79
CA HIS A 221 4.65 3.92 -25.36
C HIS A 221 5.65 3.32 -26.35
N LYS A 222 5.34 2.13 -26.91
CA LYS A 222 6.17 1.50 -27.95
C LYS A 222 6.21 2.33 -29.24
N VAL A 223 5.08 2.90 -29.65
CA VAL A 223 5.03 3.82 -30.80
C VAL A 223 5.88 5.05 -30.54
N MET A 224 5.77 5.66 -29.36
CA MET A 224 6.61 6.82 -29.00
C MET A 224 8.11 6.47 -29.00
N GLN A 225 8.50 5.30 -28.47
CA GLN A 225 9.89 4.82 -28.49
C GLN A 225 10.42 4.54 -29.90
N SER A 226 9.53 4.19 -30.84
CA SER A 226 9.91 4.04 -32.25
C SER A 226 10.18 5.37 -32.96
N LEU A 227 9.60 6.46 -32.44
CA LEU A 227 9.70 7.81 -33.02
C LEU A 227 10.83 8.63 -32.38
N ALA A 228 11.22 8.33 -31.14
CA ALA A 228 12.35 8.94 -30.45
C ALA A 228 13.06 7.94 -29.53
N GLN A 229 14.39 7.92 -29.60
CA GLN A 229 15.25 7.01 -28.82
C GLN A 229 15.20 7.31 -27.31
N ASP A 230 14.98 8.59 -26.95
CA ASP A 230 14.78 9.03 -25.57
C ASP A 230 13.69 10.13 -25.51
N ILE A 231 12.48 9.72 -25.14
CA ILE A 231 11.30 10.61 -25.03
C ILE A 231 11.49 11.64 -23.91
N GLU A 232 12.28 11.36 -22.89
CA GLU A 232 12.46 12.28 -21.77
C GLU A 232 13.29 13.50 -22.18
N GLN A 233 14.27 13.29 -23.06
CA GLN A 233 15.24 14.28 -23.54
C GLN A 233 14.77 15.10 -24.77
N VAL A 234 13.65 14.75 -25.40
CA VAL A 234 13.14 15.54 -26.53
C VAL A 234 12.54 16.88 -26.08
N THR A 235 12.70 17.91 -26.92
CA THR A 235 12.13 19.25 -26.69
C THR A 235 10.60 19.21 -26.64
N LEU A 236 9.98 20.24 -26.04
CA LEU A 236 8.52 20.35 -26.00
C LEU A 236 7.89 20.27 -27.39
N MET A 237 8.47 20.96 -28.38
CA MET A 237 7.96 20.93 -29.76
C MET A 237 8.07 19.54 -30.38
N GLN A 238 9.15 18.81 -30.10
CA GLN A 238 9.30 17.43 -30.56
C GLN A 238 8.28 16.50 -29.90
N LYS A 239 7.98 16.65 -28.59
CA LYS A 239 6.93 15.89 -27.90
C LYS A 239 5.54 16.09 -28.52
N VAL A 240 5.25 17.30 -29.01
CA VAL A 240 3.97 17.64 -29.65
C VAL A 240 3.92 17.20 -31.12
N CYS A 241 5.05 17.26 -31.84
CA CYS A 241 5.14 16.91 -33.26
C CYS A 241 5.23 15.40 -33.53
N VAL A 242 5.30 14.54 -32.51
CA VAL A 242 5.12 13.09 -32.64
C VAL A 242 3.66 12.81 -33.03
N LYS A 243 3.35 12.93 -34.33
CA LYS A 243 2.06 12.55 -34.95
C LYS A 243 2.18 11.20 -35.64
#